data_AF-A0A6J4QBG7-F1
#
_entry.id   AF-A0A6J4QBG7-F1
#
_cell.length_a   1.000
_cell.length_b   1.000
_cell.length_c   1.000
_cell.angle_alpha   90.00
_cell.angle_beta   90.00
_cell.angle_gamma   90.00
#
_symmetry.space_group_name_H-M   'P 1'
#
loop_
_entity.id
_entity.type
_entity.pdbx_description
1 polymer ?
#
loop_
_entity_poly.entity_id
_entity_poly.type
_entity_poly.pdbx_seq_one_letter_code
_entity_poly.pdbx_strand_id
1 'polypeptide(L)'
;MSRAKIYEEICSERREVNTRVLEQIVSLAVEIAREGREGRKIGTLFVVGDSGEVMRRSKPMILDPLQGHPDEDKYVEDPNVRETIKELAQLDGAFVVSNAGVVLSAARYIDAASDNLDLPLGLGSRHVAGASISRHTDAVAVVVSESSMVRMFDDGELVSEIVPELWMIEGYRSRLEGRTRTSQDEDVAVISRAE
;
A
#
# COMPACT_ATOMS: atom_id res chain seq x y z
N MET A 1 19.27 9.21 5.87
CA MET A 1 19.01 8.06 6.78
C MET A 1 18.77 6.87 5.87
N SER A 2 19.23 5.64 6.14
CA SER A 2 18.98 4.55 5.17
C SER A 2 17.49 4.29 5.02
N ARG A 3 17.00 4.04 3.80
CA ARG A 3 15.60 3.68 3.47
C ARG A 3 14.95 2.74 4.51
N ALA A 4 15.69 1.75 5.01
CA ALA A 4 15.23 0.79 6.03
C ALA A 4 14.68 1.43 7.33
N LYS A 5 15.30 2.50 7.85
CA LYS A 5 14.88 3.11 9.12
C LYS A 5 13.55 3.87 9.04
N ILE A 6 13.16 4.30 7.85
CA ILE A 6 11.91 5.04 7.64
C ILE A 6 10.70 4.10 7.70
N TYR A 7 10.88 2.83 7.35
CA TYR A 7 9.82 1.84 7.28
C TYR A 7 9.69 0.99 8.55
N GLU A 8 10.80 0.79 9.28
CA GLU A 8 10.79 0.16 10.61
C GLU A 8 9.90 0.93 11.61
N GLU A 9 9.83 2.26 11.54
CA GLU A 9 8.97 3.08 12.43
C GLU A 9 7.46 2.91 12.14
N ILE A 10 7.06 2.36 10.98
CA ILE A 10 5.65 2.29 10.54
C ILE A 10 5.02 0.92 10.88
N CYS A 11 5.82 -0.13 11.02
CA CYS A 11 5.34 -1.44 11.49
C CYS A 11 5.29 -1.45 13.01
N SER A 12 4.09 -1.40 13.59
CA SER A 12 3.96 -1.78 15.00
C SER A 12 4.42 -3.24 15.16
N GLU A 13 5.20 -3.54 16.21
CA GLU A 13 5.63 -4.91 16.54
C GLU A 13 4.45 -5.90 16.68
N ARG A 14 3.22 -5.39 16.76
CA ARG A 14 1.98 -6.14 17.04
C ARG A 14 1.40 -6.93 15.87
N ARG A 15 1.70 -6.57 14.61
CA ARG A 15 0.95 -7.05 13.44
C ARG A 15 1.55 -8.27 12.74
N GLU A 16 2.71 -8.76 13.19
CA GLU A 16 3.46 -9.87 12.56
C GLU A 16 3.72 -9.71 11.04
N VAL A 17 3.56 -8.50 10.50
CA VAL A 17 3.84 -8.20 9.09
C VAL A 17 5.34 -8.12 8.89
N ASN A 18 5.86 -8.83 7.89
CA ASN A 18 7.28 -8.82 7.58
C ASN A 18 7.73 -7.45 7.04
N THR A 19 8.50 -6.72 7.84
CA THR A 19 8.99 -5.37 7.51
C THR A 19 9.73 -5.34 6.17
N ARG A 20 10.56 -6.34 5.87
CA ARG A 20 11.29 -6.40 4.58
C ARG A 20 10.33 -6.48 3.38
N VAL A 21 9.24 -7.24 3.50
CA VAL A 21 8.23 -7.33 2.43
C VAL A 21 7.49 -6.01 2.31
N LEU A 22 7.13 -5.38 3.43
CA LEU A 22 6.47 -4.09 3.42
C LEU A 22 7.34 -3.01 2.76
N GLU A 23 8.64 -2.99 3.05
CA GLU A 23 9.61 -2.11 2.39
C GLU A 23 9.64 -2.30 0.87
N GLN A 24 9.67 -3.55 0.40
CA GLN A 24 9.67 -3.87 -1.03
C GLN A 24 8.38 -3.40 -1.72
N ILE A 25 7.23 -3.53 -1.04
CA ILE A 25 5.93 -3.06 -1.52
C ILE A 25 5.85 -1.55 -1.51
N VAL A 26 6.32 -0.88 -0.46
CA VAL A 26 6.32 0.59 -0.41
C VAL A 26 7.27 1.15 -1.47
N SER A 27 8.43 0.54 -1.70
CA SER A 27 9.31 0.90 -2.84
C SER A 27 8.57 0.80 -4.17
N LEU A 28 7.87 -0.32 -4.40
CA LEU A 28 7.09 -0.51 -5.63
C LEU A 28 5.95 0.51 -5.76
N ALA A 29 5.28 0.82 -4.66
CA ALA A 29 4.23 1.82 -4.61
C ALA A 29 4.76 3.22 -4.98
N VAL A 30 5.96 3.58 -4.50
CA VAL A 30 6.63 4.84 -4.88
C VAL A 30 7.02 4.85 -6.35
N GLU A 31 7.52 3.75 -6.90
CA GLU A 31 7.80 3.60 -8.33
C GLU A 31 6.52 3.82 -9.16
N ILE A 32 5.42 3.14 -8.82
CA ILE A 32 4.12 3.29 -9.48
C ILE A 32 3.62 4.74 -9.40
N ALA A 33 3.74 5.39 -8.24
CA ALA A 33 3.29 6.77 -8.04
C ALA A 33 4.07 7.77 -8.91
N ARG A 34 5.38 7.53 -9.11
CA ARG A 34 6.26 8.36 -9.96
C ARG A 34 6.01 8.09 -11.43
N GLU A 35 6.21 6.85 -11.84
CA GLU A 35 6.23 6.42 -13.25
C GLU A 35 4.83 6.40 -13.87
N GLY A 36 3.82 5.97 -13.12
CA GLY A 36 2.53 5.57 -13.68
C GLY A 36 2.69 4.42 -14.69
N ARG A 37 1.78 4.33 -15.67
CA ARG A 37 1.93 3.48 -16.87
C ARG A 37 1.29 4.18 -18.05
N GLU A 38 1.88 4.03 -19.23
CA GLU A 38 1.36 4.59 -20.49
C GLU A 38 1.03 6.10 -20.42
N GLY A 39 1.83 6.86 -19.65
CA GLY A 39 1.65 8.30 -19.46
C GLY A 39 0.48 8.69 -18.54
N ARG A 40 -0.10 7.74 -17.81
CA ARG A 40 -1.19 7.96 -16.86
C ARG A 40 -0.75 7.67 -15.44
N LYS A 41 -1.23 8.48 -14.50
CA LYS A 41 -1.12 8.17 -13.07
C LYS A 41 -2.08 7.03 -12.73
N ILE A 42 -1.61 6.10 -11.91
CA ILE A 42 -2.35 4.88 -11.57
C ILE A 42 -2.56 4.82 -10.07
N GLY A 43 -3.80 4.55 -9.67
CA GLY A 43 -4.12 4.23 -8.28
C GLY A 43 -4.03 2.72 -8.05
N THR A 44 -3.39 2.31 -6.96
CA THR A 44 -3.14 0.90 -6.65
C THR A 44 -3.34 0.65 -5.16
N LEU A 45 -3.85 -0.52 -4.79
CA LEU A 45 -3.95 -0.96 -3.40
C LEU A 45 -3.19 -2.27 -3.24
N PHE A 46 -2.24 -2.30 -2.32
CA PHE A 46 -1.58 -3.51 -1.84
C PHE A 46 -2.05 -3.80 -0.42
N VAL A 47 -2.32 -5.07 -0.11
CA VAL A 47 -2.62 -5.55 1.24
C VAL A 47 -1.58 -6.61 1.58
N VAL A 48 -0.78 -6.36 2.62
CA VAL A 48 0.40 -7.14 2.99
C VAL A 48 0.18 -7.82 4.33
N GLY A 49 0.38 -9.13 4.38
CA GLY A 49 0.15 -9.93 5.59
C GLY A 49 -1.29 -10.43 5.69
N ASP A 50 -1.56 -11.23 6.74
CA ASP A 50 -2.84 -11.90 7.03
C ASP A 50 -3.64 -12.37 5.80
N SER A 51 -2.92 -12.93 4.82
CA SER A 51 -3.48 -13.08 3.47
C SER A 51 -4.66 -14.05 3.44
N GLY A 52 -4.73 -14.99 4.38
CA GLY A 52 -5.86 -15.89 4.54
C GLY A 52 -7.15 -15.16 4.88
N GLU A 53 -7.13 -14.24 5.85
CA GLU A 53 -8.31 -13.43 6.20
C GLU A 53 -8.60 -12.39 5.13
N VAL A 54 -7.57 -11.77 4.56
CA VAL A 54 -7.75 -10.82 3.44
C VAL A 54 -8.47 -11.49 2.27
N MET A 55 -8.11 -12.73 1.92
CA MET A 55 -8.78 -13.50 0.87
C MET A 55 -10.21 -13.92 1.24
N ARG A 56 -10.53 -14.10 2.53
CA ARG A 56 -11.92 -14.35 2.99
C ARG A 56 -12.79 -13.09 2.93
N ARG A 57 -12.20 -11.91 3.11
CA ARG A 57 -12.86 -10.59 3.10
C ARG A 57 -12.79 -9.86 1.76
N SER A 58 -12.47 -10.59 0.71
CA SER A 58 -12.44 -10.05 -0.63
C SER A 58 -12.95 -11.07 -1.63
N LYS A 59 -13.18 -10.61 -2.86
CA LYS A 59 -13.59 -11.46 -3.98
C LYS A 59 -12.90 -11.03 -5.27
N PRO A 60 -12.63 -11.95 -6.21
CA PRO A 60 -12.01 -11.59 -7.47
C PRO A 60 -13.03 -10.80 -8.32
N MET A 61 -12.60 -9.69 -8.92
CA MET A 61 -13.44 -8.87 -9.80
C MET A 61 -13.50 -9.43 -11.22
N ILE A 62 -12.40 -10.07 -11.62
CA ILE A 62 -12.19 -10.77 -12.88
C ILE A 62 -11.52 -12.11 -12.57
N LEU A 63 -11.21 -12.93 -13.59
CA LEU A 63 -10.32 -14.07 -13.36
C LEU A 63 -9.00 -13.58 -12.80
N ASP A 64 -8.55 -14.19 -11.72
CA ASP A 64 -7.33 -13.77 -11.05
C ASP A 64 -6.12 -14.03 -11.98
N PRO A 65 -5.42 -12.98 -12.42
CA PRO A 65 -4.34 -13.12 -13.39
C PRO A 65 -3.10 -13.81 -12.82
N LEU A 66 -2.99 -13.96 -11.49
CA LEU A 66 -1.89 -14.65 -10.83
C LEU A 66 -2.25 -16.09 -10.46
N GLN A 67 -3.52 -16.47 -10.58
CA GLN A 67 -3.98 -17.81 -10.25
C GLN A 67 -3.45 -18.83 -11.25
N GLY A 68 -2.93 -19.95 -10.74
CA GLY A 68 -2.36 -21.04 -11.55
C GLY A 68 -0.87 -20.91 -11.80
N HIS A 69 -0.26 -19.77 -11.46
CA HIS A 69 1.19 -19.58 -11.47
C HIS A 69 1.80 -20.02 -10.12
N PRO A 70 2.96 -20.70 -10.12
CA PRO A 70 3.60 -21.16 -8.89
C PRO A 70 4.14 -19.98 -8.08
N ASP A 71 4.23 -20.15 -6.76
CA ASP A 71 4.64 -19.08 -5.85
C ASP A 71 6.06 -18.57 -6.09
N GLU A 72 6.95 -19.44 -6.58
CA GLU A 72 8.33 -19.10 -6.96
C GLU A 72 8.44 -18.06 -8.07
N ASP A 73 7.42 -17.94 -8.92
CA ASP A 73 7.37 -16.97 -10.03
C ASP A 73 6.67 -15.66 -9.63
N LYS A 74 6.34 -15.46 -8.35
CA LYS A 74 5.49 -14.35 -7.89
C LYS A 74 6.11 -13.56 -6.72
N TYR A 75 7.40 -13.72 -6.46
CA TYR A 75 8.09 -12.95 -5.43
C TYR A 75 8.27 -11.49 -5.87
N VAL A 76 7.87 -10.54 -5.01
CA VAL A 76 7.92 -9.10 -5.30
C VAL A 76 9.35 -8.53 -5.44
N GLU A 77 10.34 -9.30 -5.01
CA GLU A 77 11.75 -8.96 -5.19
C GLU A 77 12.25 -9.25 -6.61
N ASP A 78 11.58 -10.11 -7.37
CA ASP A 78 11.90 -10.36 -8.76
C ASP A 78 11.50 -9.15 -9.62
N PRO A 79 12.46 -8.51 -10.35
CA PRO A 79 12.18 -7.40 -11.24
C PRO A 79 11.10 -7.69 -12.30
N ASN A 80 11.02 -8.92 -12.82
CA ASN A 80 10.02 -9.30 -13.82
C ASN A 80 8.61 -9.33 -13.21
N VAL A 81 8.51 -9.76 -11.95
CA VAL A 81 7.25 -9.73 -11.20
C VAL A 81 6.85 -8.29 -10.93
N ARG A 82 7.79 -7.40 -10.62
CA ARG A 82 7.50 -5.96 -10.44
C ARG A 82 6.93 -5.32 -11.70
N GLU A 83 7.50 -5.59 -12.87
CA GLU A 83 6.93 -5.10 -14.14
C GLU A 83 5.55 -5.72 -14.42
N THR A 84 5.36 -7.00 -14.10
CA THR A 84 4.02 -7.64 -14.17
C THR A 84 3.01 -6.94 -13.26
N ILE A 85 3.39 -6.62 -12.03
CA ILE A 85 2.54 -5.88 -11.08
C ILE A 85 2.20 -4.49 -11.65
N LYS A 86 3.16 -3.77 -12.24
CA LYS A 86 2.91 -2.46 -12.85
C LYS A 86 1.92 -2.54 -14.01
N GLU A 87 1.97 -3.60 -14.81
CA GLU A 87 0.96 -3.85 -15.86
C GLU A 87 -0.42 -4.11 -15.27
N LEU A 88 -0.49 -5.00 -14.28
CA LEU A 88 -1.75 -5.37 -13.62
C LEU A 88 -2.31 -4.25 -12.74
N ALA A 89 -1.48 -3.31 -12.27
CA ALA A 89 -1.89 -2.18 -11.44
C ALA A 89 -2.85 -1.22 -12.16
N GLN A 90 -2.91 -1.29 -13.49
CA GLN A 90 -3.92 -0.59 -14.30
C GLN A 90 -5.34 -1.11 -14.08
N LEU A 91 -5.49 -2.33 -13.54
CA LEU A 91 -6.77 -2.93 -13.22
C LEU A 91 -7.33 -2.39 -11.90
N ASP A 92 -8.65 -2.48 -11.76
CA ASP A 92 -9.31 -2.17 -10.49
C ASP A 92 -9.12 -3.29 -9.45
N GLY A 93 -9.13 -2.90 -8.19
CA GLY A 93 -9.02 -3.81 -7.04
C GLY A 93 -7.68 -3.70 -6.31
N ALA A 94 -7.40 -4.74 -5.54
CA ALA A 94 -6.22 -4.86 -4.69
C ALA A 94 -5.32 -6.03 -5.11
N PHE A 95 -4.03 -5.87 -4.83
CA PHE A 95 -3.08 -6.96 -4.73
C PHE A 95 -3.05 -7.50 -3.30
N VAL A 96 -3.02 -8.82 -3.15
CA VAL A 96 -2.83 -9.49 -1.86
C VAL A 96 -1.43 -10.08 -1.83
N VAL A 97 -0.64 -9.72 -0.82
CA VAL A 97 0.78 -10.07 -0.70
C VAL A 97 1.00 -10.79 0.62
N SER A 98 1.66 -11.95 0.56
CA SER A 98 2.01 -12.75 1.73
C SER A 98 3.15 -12.14 2.55
N ASN A 99 3.28 -12.55 3.81
CA ASN A 99 4.44 -12.23 4.66
C ASN A 99 5.78 -12.80 4.14
N ALA A 100 5.73 -13.69 3.14
CA ALA A 100 6.91 -14.20 2.45
C ALA A 100 7.30 -13.37 1.20
N GLY A 101 6.50 -12.37 0.82
CA GLY A 101 6.74 -11.54 -0.37
C GLY A 101 6.19 -12.10 -1.67
N VAL A 102 5.41 -13.18 -1.62
CA VAL A 102 4.67 -13.72 -2.77
C VAL A 102 3.41 -12.89 -3.00
N VAL A 103 3.20 -12.40 -4.22
CA VAL A 103 1.93 -11.78 -4.65
C VAL A 103 0.94 -12.89 -4.99
N LEU A 104 -0.05 -13.08 -4.12
CA LEU A 104 -0.96 -14.22 -4.17
C LEU A 104 -2.10 -14.03 -5.16
N SER A 105 -2.56 -12.79 -5.31
CA SER A 105 -3.76 -12.45 -6.08
C SER A 105 -3.73 -10.99 -6.50
N ALA A 106 -4.38 -10.69 -7.64
CA ALA A 106 -4.62 -9.33 -8.11
C ALA A 106 -6.11 -9.13 -8.48
N ALA A 107 -6.48 -7.88 -8.75
CA ALA A 107 -7.85 -7.49 -9.08
C ALA A 107 -8.90 -7.95 -8.05
N ARG A 108 -8.55 -7.86 -6.76
CA ARG A 108 -9.43 -8.23 -5.64
C ARG A 108 -10.28 -7.06 -5.20
N TYR A 109 -11.60 -7.22 -5.21
CA TYR A 109 -12.51 -6.31 -4.55
C TYR A 109 -12.49 -6.58 -3.05
N ILE A 110 -12.08 -5.59 -2.27
CA ILE A 110 -12.16 -5.63 -0.81
C ILE A 110 -13.59 -5.29 -0.40
N ASP A 111 -14.24 -6.18 0.36
CA ASP A 111 -15.56 -5.92 0.93
C ASP A 111 -15.41 -4.92 2.10
N ALA A 112 -15.35 -3.64 1.76
CA ALA A 112 -15.13 -2.57 2.72
C ALA A 112 -16.39 -2.30 3.54
N ALA A 113 -16.36 -2.62 4.83
CA ALA A 113 -17.29 -2.08 5.80
C ALA A 113 -16.82 -0.66 6.18
N SER A 114 -17.68 0.34 5.98
CA SER A 114 -17.41 1.73 6.36
C SER A 114 -17.71 2.03 7.83
N ASP A 115 -18.36 1.10 8.53
CA ASP A 115 -18.81 1.33 9.89
C ASP A 115 -17.61 1.55 10.81
N ASN A 116 -17.56 2.73 11.44
CA ASN A 116 -16.56 3.17 12.41
C ASN A 116 -15.18 3.57 11.85
N LEU A 117 -14.98 3.71 10.54
CA LEU A 117 -13.72 4.26 10.01
C LEU A 117 -13.70 5.78 10.15
N ASP A 118 -12.75 6.31 10.92
CA ASP A 118 -12.50 7.75 11.01
C ASP A 118 -11.43 8.14 10.00
N LEU A 119 -11.87 8.54 8.81
CA LEU A 119 -11.00 8.88 7.69
C LEU A 119 -11.12 10.35 7.29
N PRO A 120 -10.00 11.04 7.02
CA PRO A 120 -10.02 12.40 6.51
C PRO A 120 -10.84 12.54 5.22
N LEU A 121 -11.60 13.63 5.11
CA LEU A 121 -12.38 13.95 3.91
C LEU A 121 -11.50 14.05 2.66
N GLY A 122 -12.02 13.58 1.52
CA GLY A 122 -11.34 13.62 0.22
C GLY A 122 -10.42 12.42 -0.05
N LEU A 123 -10.47 11.38 0.78
CA LEU A 123 -9.91 10.07 0.47
C LEU A 123 -10.94 9.23 -0.31
N GLY A 124 -10.53 8.68 -1.45
CA GLY A 124 -11.40 7.88 -2.34
C GLY A 124 -11.59 6.42 -1.92
N SER A 125 -12.34 5.65 -2.72
CA SER A 125 -12.72 4.26 -2.44
C SER A 125 -11.56 3.33 -2.10
N ARG A 126 -10.41 3.43 -2.79
CA ARG A 126 -9.21 2.63 -2.48
C ARG A 126 -8.66 2.87 -1.07
N HIS A 127 -8.74 4.10 -0.57
CA HIS A 127 -8.32 4.43 0.79
C HIS A 127 -9.30 3.85 1.81
N VAL A 128 -10.61 3.96 1.55
CA VAL A 128 -11.64 3.34 2.41
C VAL A 128 -11.47 1.82 2.45
N ALA A 129 -11.17 1.19 1.32
CA ALA A 129 -10.86 -0.23 1.24
C ALA A 129 -9.59 -0.59 2.05
N GLY A 130 -8.50 0.17 1.90
CA GLY A 130 -7.26 -0.04 2.65
C GLY A 130 -7.44 0.11 4.17
N ALA A 131 -8.17 1.12 4.61
CA ALA A 131 -8.52 1.31 6.01
C ALA A 131 -9.44 0.19 6.52
N SER A 132 -10.48 -0.17 5.76
CA SER A 132 -11.41 -1.22 6.18
C SER A 132 -10.70 -2.57 6.32
N ILE A 133 -9.86 -2.96 5.37
CA ILE A 133 -9.20 -4.27 5.44
C ILE A 133 -8.16 -4.32 6.55
N SER A 134 -7.36 -3.26 6.73
CA SER A 134 -6.38 -3.19 7.82
C SER A 134 -7.03 -3.14 9.21
N ARG A 135 -8.26 -2.62 9.35
CA ARG A 135 -8.99 -2.69 10.62
C ARG A 135 -9.45 -4.10 10.99
N HIS A 136 -9.84 -4.87 9.98
CA HIS A 136 -10.52 -6.15 10.20
C HIS A 136 -9.62 -7.37 10.02
N THR A 137 -8.31 -7.14 9.82
CA THR A 137 -7.27 -8.16 9.63
C THR A 137 -5.99 -7.66 10.27
N ASP A 138 -5.03 -8.56 10.46
CA ASP A 138 -3.68 -8.17 10.93
C ASP A 138 -2.78 -7.68 9.77
N ALA A 139 -3.36 -7.41 8.60
CA ALA A 139 -2.64 -6.90 7.43
C ALA A 139 -2.42 -5.38 7.48
N VAL A 140 -1.40 -4.93 6.75
CA VAL A 140 -1.13 -3.51 6.48
C VAL A 140 -1.51 -3.21 5.03
N ALA A 141 -2.20 -2.09 4.80
CA ALA A 141 -2.59 -1.66 3.46
C ALA A 141 -1.71 -0.50 2.97
N VAL A 142 -1.20 -0.61 1.75
CA VAL A 142 -0.42 0.43 1.06
C VAL A 142 -1.20 0.90 -0.16
N VAL A 143 -1.60 2.17 -0.16
CA VAL A 143 -2.44 2.78 -1.19
C VAL A 143 -1.63 3.81 -1.97
N VAL A 144 -1.58 3.63 -3.29
CA VAL A 144 -1.13 4.65 -4.25
C VAL A 144 -2.36 5.41 -4.75
N SER A 145 -2.36 6.74 -4.60
CA SER A 145 -3.41 7.58 -5.18
C SER A 145 -3.06 7.99 -6.61
N GLU A 146 -4.09 8.22 -7.42
CA GLU A 146 -3.93 8.82 -8.77
C GLU A 146 -3.33 10.23 -8.72
N SER A 147 -3.32 10.87 -7.54
CA SER A 147 -2.59 12.10 -7.27
C SER A 147 -1.12 11.86 -6.88
N SER A 148 -0.56 10.68 -7.16
CA SER A 148 0.84 10.32 -6.93
C SER A 148 1.28 10.34 -5.46
N MET A 149 0.37 10.08 -4.50
CA MET A 149 0.73 9.95 -3.08
C MET A 149 0.69 8.48 -2.68
N VAL A 150 1.61 8.06 -1.80
CA VAL A 150 1.54 6.74 -1.18
C VAL A 150 1.09 6.91 0.28
N ARG A 151 0.12 6.11 0.70
CA ARG A 151 -0.44 6.15 2.06
C ARG A 151 -0.48 4.75 2.65
N MET A 152 -0.20 4.65 3.94
CA MET A 152 -0.22 3.38 4.66
C MET A 152 -1.32 3.41 5.71
N PHE A 153 -2.09 2.33 5.76
CA PHE A 153 -3.14 2.12 6.75
C PHE A 153 -2.82 0.90 7.60
N ASP A 154 -2.91 1.11 8.91
CA ASP A 154 -2.77 0.10 9.94
C ASP A 154 -3.91 0.30 10.95
N ASP A 155 -4.58 -0.78 11.33
CA ASP A 155 -5.76 -0.74 12.21
C ASP A 155 -6.91 0.17 11.75
N GLY A 156 -7.03 0.38 10.44
CA GLY A 156 -7.99 1.32 9.87
C GLY A 156 -7.64 2.78 10.02
N GLU A 157 -6.46 3.09 10.58
CA GLU A 157 -5.97 4.44 10.73
C GLU A 157 -4.90 4.74 9.67
N LEU A 158 -4.84 5.99 9.22
CA LEU A 158 -3.73 6.47 8.41
C LEU A 158 -2.49 6.59 9.31
N VAL A 159 -1.42 5.85 9.02
CA VAL A 159 -0.19 5.85 9.83
C VAL A 159 0.97 6.57 9.15
N SER A 160 0.99 6.59 7.83
CA SER A 160 2.06 7.26 7.06
C SER A 160 1.55 7.81 5.73
N GLU A 161 2.13 8.93 5.34
CA GLU A 161 1.99 9.54 4.03
C GLU A 161 3.37 9.77 3.42
N ILE A 162 3.55 9.30 2.20
CA ILE A 162 4.80 9.40 1.46
C ILE A 162 4.52 10.25 0.23
N VAL A 163 5.29 11.32 0.09
CA VAL A 163 5.30 12.26 -1.03
C VAL A 163 6.46 11.85 -1.94
N PRO A 164 6.20 11.19 -3.08
CA PRO A 164 7.25 10.66 -3.95
C PRO A 164 8.10 11.72 -4.66
N GLU A 165 7.65 12.98 -4.74
CA GLU A 165 8.39 14.06 -5.40
C GLU A 165 8.37 15.31 -4.50
N LEU A 166 9.55 15.79 -4.08
CA LEU A 166 9.68 16.83 -3.06
C LEU A 166 9.00 18.17 -3.42
N TRP A 167 8.88 18.52 -4.70
CA TRP A 167 8.19 19.74 -5.12
C TRP A 167 6.69 19.71 -4.78
N MET A 168 6.10 18.52 -4.59
CA MET A 168 4.71 18.39 -4.14
C MET A 168 4.50 18.76 -2.67
N ILE A 169 5.58 18.95 -1.89
CA ILE A 169 5.48 19.30 -0.46
C ILE A 169 4.98 20.74 -0.30
N GLU A 170 5.27 21.63 -1.24
CA GLU A 170 4.82 23.03 -1.17
C GLU A 170 3.28 23.09 -1.20
N GLY A 171 2.68 23.41 -0.05
CA GLY A 171 1.23 23.49 0.13
C GLY A 171 0.55 22.17 0.49
N TYR A 172 1.27 21.04 0.58
CA TYR A 172 0.70 19.78 1.07
C TYR A 172 0.39 19.88 2.56
N ARG A 173 -0.89 19.73 2.91
CA ARG A 173 -1.32 19.59 4.30
C ARG A 173 -1.48 18.11 4.59
N SER A 174 -0.64 17.59 5.48
CA SER A 174 -0.75 16.20 5.92
C SER A 174 -2.14 15.93 6.49
N ARG A 175 -2.63 14.72 6.21
CA ARG A 175 -3.93 14.21 6.65
C ARG A 175 -3.81 13.34 7.90
N LEU A 176 -2.62 13.18 8.45
CA LEU A 176 -2.39 12.48 9.70
C LEU A 176 -2.93 13.30 10.87
N GLU A 177 -3.60 12.63 11.80
CA GLU A 177 -4.02 13.23 13.05
C GLU A 177 -2.87 13.28 14.06
N GLY A 178 -2.86 14.30 14.93
CA GLY A 178 -1.87 14.45 15.99
C GLY A 178 -0.57 15.15 15.55
N ARG A 179 0.49 14.98 16.36
CA ARG A 179 1.82 15.50 16.01
C ARG A 179 2.39 14.67 14.87
N THR A 180 2.95 15.32 13.87
CA THR A 180 3.59 14.66 12.74
C THR A 180 5.09 14.87 12.77
N ARG A 181 5.82 13.89 12.26
CA ARG A 181 7.25 13.98 11.99
C ARG A 181 7.44 13.84 10.49
N THR A 182 8.22 14.76 9.91
CA THR A 182 8.61 14.68 8.50
C THR A 182 10.07 14.27 8.42
N SER A 183 10.32 13.17 7.70
CA SER A 183 11.65 12.69 7.34
C SER A 183 11.82 12.83 5.83
N GLN A 184 12.97 13.33 5.39
CA GLN A 184 13.32 13.43 3.98
C GLN A 184 14.45 12.46 3.66
N ASP A 185 14.34 11.75 2.55
CA ASP A 185 15.38 10.88 2.02
C ASP A 185 15.49 11.07 0.50
N GLU A 186 16.65 11.59 0.06
CA GLU A 186 17.02 11.99 -1.31
C GLU A 186 15.91 12.71 -2.10
N ASP A 187 14.92 11.97 -2.60
CA ASP A 187 13.87 12.45 -3.49
C ASP A 187 12.43 12.26 -2.95
N VAL A 188 12.28 11.75 -1.72
CA VAL A 188 10.98 11.44 -1.10
C VAL A 188 10.87 12.11 0.26
N ALA A 189 9.66 12.58 0.60
CA ALA A 189 9.34 12.93 1.98
C ALA A 189 8.35 11.92 2.57
N VAL A 190 8.64 11.46 3.78
CA VAL A 190 7.76 10.61 4.56
C VAL A 190 7.27 11.40 5.76
N ILE A 191 5.96 11.42 5.94
CA ILE A 191 5.27 12.05 7.03
C ILE A 191 4.62 10.94 7.83
N SER A 192 5.00 10.79 9.09
CA SER A 192 4.48 9.79 10.02
C SER A 192 3.94 10.46 11.28
N ARG A 193 3.12 9.74 12.07
CA ARG A 193 2.74 10.19 13.41
C ARG A 193 3.98 10.23 14.31
N ALA A 194 4.15 11.33 15.05
CA ALA A 194 5.14 11.44 16.11
C ALA A 194 4.51 10.92 17.40
N GLU A 195 5.18 9.96 18.05
CA GLU A 195 4.83 9.50 19.40
C GLU A 195 4.88 10.64 20.43
#